data_AF-A0A7R9T0N5-F1
#
_entry.id   AF-A0A7R9T0N5-F1
#
_cell.length_a   1.000
_cell.length_b   1.000
_cell.length_c   1.000
_cell.angle_alpha   90.00
_cell.angle_beta   90.00
_cell.angle_gamma   90.00
#
_symmetry.space_group_name_H-M   'P 1'
#
loop_
_entity.id
_entity.type
_entity.pdbx_description
1 polymer ?
#
loop_
_entity_poly.entity_id
_entity_poly.type
_entity_poly.pdbx_seq_one_letter_code
_entity_poly.pdbx_strand_id
1 'polypeptide(L)'
;KKKLNAKKAKKGPLRKSRKVAAGVIEQVLARPDPPRTEHTTDQVDWYAVLDAPLVEIVKCIRCRGMHWMLARRIKGILKRVMAQRGCLSLEFLRDTPTRDANEYLLAL
;
A
#
# COMPACT_ATOMS: atom_id res chain seq x y z
N LYS A 1 -3.15 -53.71 22.98
CA LYS A 1 -4.10 -52.72 22.40
C LYS A 1 -4.13 -51.47 23.30
N LYS A 2 -3.37 -50.41 23.00
CA LYS A 2 -3.45 -49.10 23.69
C LYS A 2 -3.54 -48.03 22.61
N LYS A 3 -4.70 -47.38 22.52
CA LYS A 3 -5.04 -46.41 21.47
C LYS A 3 -4.31 -45.09 21.72
N LEU A 4 -3.51 -44.64 20.76
CA LEU A 4 -2.96 -43.28 20.70
C LEU A 4 -4.11 -42.30 20.41
N ASN A 5 -4.30 -41.33 21.29
CA ASN A 5 -5.34 -40.31 21.18
C ASN A 5 -4.77 -39.09 20.42
N ALA A 6 -5.11 -38.97 19.13
CA ALA A 6 -4.72 -37.83 18.31
C ALA A 6 -5.57 -36.60 18.67
N LYS A 7 -4.95 -35.61 19.32
CA LYS A 7 -5.57 -34.30 19.57
C LYS A 7 -5.79 -33.59 18.23
N LYS A 8 -7.05 -33.49 17.79
CA LYS A 8 -7.46 -32.69 16.63
C LYS A 8 -7.14 -31.21 16.88
N ALA A 9 -6.16 -30.67 16.16
CA ALA A 9 -5.89 -29.24 16.12
C ALA A 9 -7.06 -28.54 15.40
N LYS A 10 -7.74 -27.63 16.11
CA LYS A 10 -8.79 -26.77 15.51
C LYS A 10 -8.11 -25.82 14.52
N LYS A 11 -8.26 -26.07 13.22
CA LYS A 11 -7.90 -25.11 12.17
C LYS A 11 -8.86 -23.91 12.29
N GLY A 12 -8.34 -22.76 12.71
CA GLY A 12 -9.05 -21.49 12.63
C GLY A 12 -9.41 -21.14 11.18
N PRO A 13 -10.38 -20.24 10.94
CA PRO A 13 -10.87 -19.96 9.60
C PRO A 13 -9.73 -19.40 8.74
N LEU A 14 -9.37 -20.14 7.68
CA LEU A 14 -8.44 -19.70 6.67
C LEU A 14 -9.06 -18.49 5.97
N ARG A 15 -8.49 -17.28 6.15
CA ARG A 15 -8.92 -16.08 5.42
C ARG A 15 -8.83 -16.41 3.92
N LYS A 16 -9.97 -16.54 3.27
CA LYS A 16 -10.04 -16.80 1.83
C LYS A 16 -9.35 -15.65 1.12
N SER A 17 -8.27 -15.93 0.40
CA SER A 17 -7.60 -14.95 -0.47
C SER A 17 -8.61 -14.48 -1.50
N ARG A 18 -9.13 -13.26 -1.34
CA ARG A 18 -10.06 -12.66 -2.29
C ARG A 18 -9.28 -12.44 -3.58
N LYS A 19 -9.60 -13.20 -4.64
CA LYS A 19 -9.03 -12.96 -5.96
C LYS A 19 -9.41 -11.53 -6.34
N VAL A 20 -8.43 -10.65 -6.40
CA VAL A 20 -8.62 -9.29 -6.89
C VAL A 20 -8.89 -9.39 -8.39
N ALA A 21 -9.99 -8.80 -8.85
CA ALA A 21 -10.24 -8.75 -10.27
C ALA A 21 -9.27 -7.70 -10.84
N ALA A 22 -8.24 -8.14 -11.58
CA ALA A 22 -7.23 -7.24 -12.16
C ALA A 22 -7.84 -6.05 -12.91
N GLY A 23 -9.01 -6.24 -13.54
CA GLY A 23 -9.75 -5.17 -14.21
C GLY A 23 -10.26 -4.06 -13.29
N VAL A 24 -10.49 -4.32 -11.99
CA VAL A 24 -10.90 -3.27 -11.03
C VAL A 24 -9.74 -2.32 -10.76
N ILE A 25 -8.51 -2.84 -10.61
CA ILE A 25 -7.32 -2.00 -10.39
C ILE A 25 -7.06 -1.11 -11.60
N GLU A 26 -7.19 -1.66 -12.81
CA GLU A 26 -7.00 -0.90 -14.05
C GLU A 26 -8.02 0.24 -14.18
N GLN A 27 -9.29 -0.03 -13.89
CA GLN A 27 -10.34 0.99 -13.87
C GLN A 27 -10.10 2.07 -12.82
N VAL A 28 -9.58 1.68 -11.65
CA VAL A 28 -9.24 2.61 -10.57
C VAL A 28 -8.06 3.51 -10.98
N LEU A 29 -7.02 2.95 -11.61
CA LEU A 29 -5.86 3.71 -12.09
C LEU A 29 -6.18 4.67 -13.25
N ALA A 30 -7.18 4.35 -14.08
CA ALA A 30 -7.62 5.18 -15.18
C ALA A 30 -8.37 6.46 -14.76
N ARG A 31 -8.71 6.59 -13.47
CA ARG A 31 -9.42 7.78 -12.96
C ARG A 31 -8.47 8.98 -12.88
N PRO A 32 -8.93 10.17 -13.31
CA PRO A 32 -8.15 11.39 -13.15
C PRO A 32 -8.07 11.80 -11.68
N ASP A 33 -7.02 12.53 -11.32
CA ASP A 33 -6.97 13.19 -10.02
C ASP A 33 -7.91 14.41 -10.03
N PRO A 34 -8.73 14.61 -8.99
CA PRO A 34 -9.44 15.86 -8.81
C PRO A 34 -8.45 17.03 -8.64
N PRO A 35 -8.85 18.28 -8.95
CA PRO A 35 -8.00 19.44 -8.76
C PRO A 35 -7.52 19.57 -7.30
N ARG A 36 -6.23 19.86 -7.12
CA ARG A 36 -5.67 20.13 -5.79
C ARG A 36 -6.16 21.48 -5.28
N THR A 37 -6.60 21.49 -4.04
CA THR A 37 -6.91 22.69 -3.24
C THR A 37 -5.87 22.88 -2.13
N GLU A 38 -5.91 24.03 -1.46
CA GLU A 38 -5.01 24.36 -0.34
C GLU A 38 -5.04 23.28 0.77
N HIS A 39 -6.22 22.71 1.05
CA HIS A 39 -6.40 21.66 2.06
C HIS A 39 -5.88 20.28 1.65
N THR A 40 -5.45 20.13 0.39
CA THR A 40 -5.10 18.83 -0.23
C THR A 40 -3.71 18.85 -0.83
N THR A 41 -2.92 19.87 -0.47
CA THR A 41 -1.53 19.99 -0.89
C THR A 41 -0.62 19.23 0.07
N ASP A 42 0.32 18.48 -0.50
CA ASP A 42 1.32 17.73 0.25
C ASP A 42 2.20 18.69 1.06
N GLN A 43 2.41 18.38 2.34
CA GLN A 43 3.37 19.09 3.20
C GLN A 43 4.81 18.62 2.98
N VAL A 44 5.00 17.55 2.20
CA VAL A 44 6.28 16.88 1.99
C VAL A 44 6.48 16.70 0.49
N ASP A 45 7.70 16.94 0.01
CA ASP A 45 8.08 16.60 -1.35
C ASP A 45 8.34 15.08 -1.46
N TRP A 46 7.34 14.36 -1.96
CA TRP A 46 7.43 12.92 -2.17
C TRP A 46 8.40 12.51 -3.28
N TYR A 47 8.69 13.40 -4.24
CA TYR A 47 9.69 13.13 -5.29
C TYR A 47 11.10 13.12 -4.70
N ALA A 48 11.41 14.07 -3.80
CA ALA A 48 12.65 14.06 -3.05
C ALA A 48 12.82 12.77 -2.22
N VAL A 49 11.75 12.28 -1.57
CA VAL A 49 11.78 11.01 -0.82
C VAL A 49 12.02 9.80 -1.73
N LEU A 50 11.44 9.80 -2.93
CA LEU A 50 11.66 8.74 -3.93
C LEU A 50 13.11 8.69 -4.40
N ASP A 51 13.72 9.85 -4.66
CA ASP A 51 15.11 9.95 -5.11
C ASP A 51 16.11 9.64 -3.99
N ALA A 52 15.87 10.16 -2.78
CA ALA A 52 16.78 10.08 -1.64
C ALA A 52 17.31 8.67 -1.34
N PRO A 53 18.60 8.52 -0.95
CA PRO A 53 19.15 7.24 -0.53
C PRO A 53 18.34 6.60 0.61
N LEU A 54 18.18 5.27 0.59
CA LEU A 54 17.39 4.56 1.60
C LEU A 54 17.86 4.89 3.03
N VAL A 55 19.17 5.02 3.23
CA VAL A 55 19.79 5.32 4.52
C VAL A 55 19.32 6.67 5.08
N GLU A 56 19.08 7.67 4.23
CA GLU A 56 18.61 9.00 4.66
C GLU A 56 17.16 8.94 5.13
N ILE A 57 16.30 8.20 4.42
CA ILE A 57 14.92 7.95 4.86
C ILE A 57 14.90 7.23 6.22
N VAL A 58 15.75 6.21 6.37
CA VAL A 58 15.93 5.42 7.60
C VAL A 58 16.34 6.31 8.77
N LYS A 59 17.30 7.22 8.57
CA LYS A 59 17.72 8.20 9.59
C LYS A 59 16.58 9.15 9.96
N CYS A 60 15.85 9.65 8.97
CA CYS A 60 14.74 10.59 9.16
C CYS A 60 13.63 10.00 10.05
N ILE A 61 13.31 8.71 9.89
CA ILE A 61 12.22 8.05 10.63
C ILE A 61 12.70 7.16 11.79
N ARG A 62 13.96 7.29 12.22
CA ARG A 62 14.62 6.38 13.17
C ARG A 62 13.85 6.20 14.49
N CYS A 63 13.18 7.26 14.96
CA CYS A 63 12.46 7.29 16.24
C CYS A 63 11.20 6.42 16.25
N ARG A 64 10.68 5.97 15.09
CA ARG A 64 9.40 5.26 14.99
C ARG A 64 9.48 3.76 15.36
N GLY A 65 10.69 3.19 15.35
CA GLY A 65 10.92 1.74 15.38
C GLY A 65 10.71 1.08 14.00
N MET A 66 11.37 -0.06 13.74
CA MET A 66 11.34 -0.79 12.44
C MET A 66 11.65 0.08 11.21
N HIS A 67 12.41 1.16 11.40
CA HIS A 67 12.64 2.22 10.43
C HIS A 67 13.26 1.71 9.11
N TRP A 68 14.14 0.69 9.16
CA TRP A 68 14.65 0.03 7.95
C TRP A 68 13.57 -0.62 7.09
N MET A 69 12.65 -1.36 7.71
CA MET A 69 11.53 -2.00 7.01
C MET A 69 10.56 -0.95 6.47
N LEU A 70 10.25 0.07 7.28
CA LEU A 70 9.33 1.14 6.89
C LEU A 70 9.88 1.97 5.74
N ALA A 71 11.16 2.37 5.77
CA ALA A 71 11.79 3.12 4.69
C ALA A 71 11.77 2.34 3.37
N ARG A 72 12.03 1.03 3.41
CA ARG A 72 11.92 0.16 2.22
C ARG A 72 10.50 0.11 1.68
N ARG A 73 9.49 -0.01 2.56
CA ARG A 73 8.08 -0.02 2.18
C ARG A 73 7.63 1.31 1.58
N ILE A 74 7.94 2.43 2.22
CA ILE A 74 7.64 3.78 1.72
C ILE A 74 8.21 3.94 0.32
N LYS A 75 9.51 3.68 0.14
CA LYS A 75 10.16 3.80 -1.16
C LYS A 75 9.60 2.82 -2.20
N GLY A 76 9.19 1.63 -1.78
CA GLY A 76 8.52 0.64 -2.64
C GLY A 76 7.16 1.12 -3.15
N ILE A 77 6.33 1.68 -2.26
CA ILE A 77 5.02 2.25 -2.61
C ILE A 77 5.21 3.41 -3.59
N LEU A 78 6.13 4.35 -3.30
CA LEU A 78 6.39 5.49 -4.19
C LEU A 78 6.83 5.03 -5.58
N LYS A 79 7.76 4.07 -5.68
CA LYS A 79 8.19 3.50 -6.97
C LYS A 79 7.03 2.87 -7.73
N ARG A 80 6.15 2.15 -7.04
CA ARG A 80 5.00 1.49 -7.65
C ARG A 80 3.99 2.49 -8.17
N VAL A 81 3.62 3.48 -7.37
CA VAL A 81 2.69 4.56 -7.78
C VAL A 81 3.26 5.32 -8.98
N MET A 82 4.55 5.68 -8.92
CA MET A 82 5.25 6.33 -10.03
C MET A 82 5.22 5.48 -11.31
N ALA A 83 5.47 4.17 -11.21
CA ALA A 83 5.45 3.27 -12.36
C ALA A 83 4.04 3.08 -12.96
N GLN A 84 2.99 3.13 -12.11
CA GLN A 84 1.61 2.94 -12.55
C GLN A 84 0.98 4.18 -13.18
N ARG A 85 1.29 5.38 -12.66
CA ARG A 85 0.61 6.63 -13.08
C ARG A 85 1.53 7.69 -13.66
N GLY A 86 2.85 7.58 -13.48
CA GLY A 86 3.81 8.61 -13.88
C GLY A 86 3.84 9.84 -12.98
N CYS A 87 3.01 9.88 -11.92
CA CYS A 87 2.99 10.94 -10.91
C CYS A 87 2.81 10.35 -9.52
N LEU A 88 3.33 11.03 -8.49
CA LEU A 88 3.14 10.67 -7.09
C LEU A 88 1.85 11.30 -6.54
N SER A 89 0.70 10.73 -6.91
CA SER A 89 -0.60 11.12 -6.35
C SER A 89 -1.54 9.93 -6.17
N LEU A 90 -2.29 9.97 -5.06
CA LEU A 90 -3.37 9.05 -4.73
C LEU A 90 -4.76 9.73 -4.77
N GLU A 91 -4.84 10.94 -5.32
CA GLU A 91 -6.06 11.77 -5.25
C GLU A 91 -7.25 11.17 -6.01
N PHE A 92 -7.01 10.41 -7.08
CA PHE A 92 -8.02 9.62 -7.78
C PHE A 92 -8.81 8.68 -6.87
N LEU A 93 -8.27 8.29 -5.71
CA LEU A 93 -8.97 7.45 -4.74
C LEU A 93 -10.09 8.19 -3.99
N ARG A 94 -10.09 9.53 -3.99
CA ARG A 94 -11.07 10.35 -3.27
C ARG A 94 -12.50 10.07 -3.73
N ASP A 95 -12.71 10.01 -5.03
CA ASP A 95 -14.01 9.75 -5.66
C ASP A 95 -14.17 8.27 -6.07
N THR A 96 -13.25 7.41 -5.63
CA THR A 96 -13.29 5.97 -5.92
C THR A 96 -14.18 5.25 -4.91
N PRO A 97 -15.11 4.36 -5.35
CA PRO A 97 -15.89 3.54 -4.45
C PRO A 97 -14.99 2.82 -3.45
N THR A 98 -15.36 2.83 -2.17
CA THR A 98 -14.54 2.31 -1.07
C THR A 98 -14.04 0.88 -1.31
N ARG A 99 -14.88 0.04 -1.94
CA ARG A 99 -14.49 -1.34 -2.28
C ARG A 99 -13.30 -1.38 -3.23
N ASP A 100 -13.33 -0.57 -4.27
CA ASP A 100 -12.34 -0.59 -5.35
C ASP A 100 -11.05 0.13 -4.90
N ALA A 101 -11.20 1.21 -4.12
CA ALA A 101 -10.07 1.87 -3.45
C ALA A 101 -9.34 0.89 -2.51
N ASN A 102 -10.08 0.10 -1.73
CA ASN A 102 -9.48 -0.93 -0.87
C ASN A 102 -8.76 -2.02 -1.67
N GLU A 103 -9.29 -2.43 -2.82
CA GLU A 103 -8.63 -3.41 -3.70
C GLU A 103 -7.30 -2.88 -4.21
N TYR A 104 -7.25 -1.62 -4.62
CA TYR A 104 -6.00 -0.96 -5.02
C TYR A 104 -5.00 -0.86 -3.86
N LEU A 105 -5.42 -0.32 -2.71
CA LEU A 105 -4.54 -0.09 -1.56
C LEU A 105 -3.97 -1.39 -0.98
N LEU A 106 -4.75 -2.47 -0.96
CA LEU A 106 -4.27 -3.78 -0.51
C LEU A 106 -3.35 -4.45 -1.52
N ALA A 107 -3.40 -4.03 -2.78
CA ALA A 107 -2.52 -4.55 -3.79
C ALA A 107 -1.13 -3.92 -3.74
N LEU A 108 -0.96 -2.71 -3.17
CA LEU A 108 0.29 -1.90 -3.16
C LEU A 108 1.51 -2.57 -2.55
#